data_AF-A0A1Y3GI16-F1
#
_entry.id   AF-A0A1Y3GI16-F1
#
_cell.length_a   1.000
_cell.length_b   1.000
_cell.length_c   1.000
_cell.angle_alpha   90.00
_cell.angle_beta   90.00
_cell.angle_gamma   90.00
#
_symmetry.space_group_name_H-M   'P 1'
#
loop_
_entity.id
_entity.type
_entity.pdbx_description
1 polymer ?
#
loop_
_entity_poly.entity_id
_entity_poly.type
_entity_poly.pdbx_seq_one_letter_code
_entity_poly.pdbx_strand_id
1 'polypeptide(L)'
;MKPRYTIIVCYKNKEFLMVYNPERAWEFPGGKIKQKETARQAAEREFIEETGYKPKNLKKIKQKNHGIIYYSELGGRKTKKSEYTLGYFKKLPKKLSFSTKEYKEILKTTENLPKQTKKQTQTPKNN
;
A
#
# COMPACT_ATOMS: atom_id res chain seq x y z
N MET A 1 18.11 5.15 13.11
CA MET A 1 18.15 3.69 12.91
C MET A 1 18.07 3.34 11.42
N LYS A 2 18.85 2.36 10.95
CA LYS A 2 18.82 1.87 9.56
C LYS A 2 17.50 1.11 9.28
N PRO A 3 16.81 1.37 8.16
CA PRO A 3 15.58 0.66 7.82
C PRO A 3 15.86 -0.80 7.47
N ARG A 4 14.95 -1.70 7.85
CA ARG A 4 15.02 -3.15 7.61
C ARG A 4 13.80 -3.68 6.84
N TYR A 5 12.68 -2.96 6.88
CA TYR A 5 11.46 -3.36 6.17
C TYR A 5 10.67 -2.13 5.70
N THR A 6 9.72 -2.37 4.81
CA THR A 6 8.83 -1.36 4.26
C THR A 6 7.37 -1.79 4.35
N ILE A 7 6.47 -0.82 4.41
CA ILE A 7 5.03 -1.00 4.36
C ILE A 7 4.48 0.00 3.36
N ILE A 8 3.53 -0.42 2.52
CA ILE A 8 2.85 0.46 1.58
C ILE A 8 1.35 0.51 1.90
N VAL A 9 0.87 1.71 2.20
CA VAL A 9 -0.57 2.00 2.22
C VAL A 9 -0.95 2.48 0.83
N CYS A 10 -1.51 1.58 0.03
CA CYS A 10 -1.95 1.87 -1.33
C CYS A 10 -3.45 2.15 -1.39
N TYR A 11 -3.85 3.24 -2.03
CA TYR A 11 -5.26 3.60 -2.21
C TYR A 11 -5.79 3.42 -3.64
N LYS A 12 -7.06 2.99 -3.75
CA LYS A 12 -7.88 3.01 -4.97
C LYS A 12 -9.29 3.45 -4.59
N ASN A 13 -9.82 4.51 -5.18
CA ASN A 13 -11.19 4.98 -4.94
C ASN A 13 -11.58 5.12 -3.44
N LYS A 14 -10.71 5.71 -2.61
CA LYS A 14 -10.86 5.84 -1.14
C LYS A 14 -10.79 4.52 -0.33
N GLU A 15 -10.52 3.40 -0.98
CA GLU A 15 -10.27 2.11 -0.32
C GLU A 15 -8.78 1.85 -0.29
N PHE A 16 -8.27 1.30 0.82
CA PHE A 16 -6.89 0.84 0.90
C PHE A 16 -6.79 -0.64 0.53
N LEU A 17 -5.71 -0.98 -0.16
CA LEU A 17 -5.38 -2.34 -0.56
C LEU A 17 -4.65 -3.07 0.58
N MET A 18 -5.08 -4.28 0.88
CA MET A 18 -4.39 -5.25 1.73
C MET A 18 -4.22 -6.57 0.99
N VAL A 19 -3.28 -7.38 1.47
CA VAL A 19 -3.02 -8.75 1.03
C VAL A 19 -3.37 -9.73 2.16
N TYR A 20 -3.87 -10.91 1.81
CA TYR A 20 -4.15 -11.96 2.79
C TYR A 20 -3.07 -13.03 2.75
N ASN A 21 -2.24 -13.06 3.79
CA ASN A 21 -1.31 -14.15 4.04
C ASN A 21 -2.04 -15.26 4.82
N PRO A 22 -2.03 -16.54 4.37
CA PRO A 22 -2.75 -17.62 5.06
C PRO A 22 -2.31 -17.86 6.51
N GLU A 23 -1.05 -17.60 6.84
CA GLU A 23 -0.48 -17.79 8.18
C GLU A 23 -0.67 -16.56 9.07
N ARG A 24 -0.60 -15.36 8.49
CA ARG A 24 -0.61 -14.08 9.23
C ARG A 24 -1.92 -13.31 9.15
N ALA A 25 -2.85 -13.69 8.28
CA ALA A 25 -4.05 -12.95 7.92
C ALA A 25 -3.79 -11.64 7.13
N TRP A 26 -4.70 -10.65 7.23
CA TRP A 26 -4.66 -9.45 6.40
C TRP A 26 -3.54 -8.51 6.81
N GLU A 27 -2.77 -8.06 5.82
CA GLU A 27 -1.70 -7.09 6.02
C GLU A 27 -1.55 -6.08 4.90
N PHE A 28 -0.92 -4.93 5.22
CA PHE A 28 -0.51 -4.00 4.19
C PHE A 28 0.67 -4.60 3.41
N PRO A 29 0.70 -4.43 2.07
CA PRO A 29 1.81 -4.93 1.28
C PRO A 29 3.16 -4.37 1.72
N GLY A 30 4.20 -5.19 1.66
CA GLY A 30 5.55 -4.81 2.02
C GLY A 30 6.34 -5.93 2.66
N GLY A 31 7.63 -5.70 2.83
CA GLY A 31 8.54 -6.75 3.26
C GLY A 31 9.92 -6.26 3.62
N LYS A 32 10.85 -7.20 3.74
CA LYS A 32 12.24 -6.94 4.15
C LYS A 32 12.99 -6.22 3.03
N ILE A 33 13.85 -5.29 3.41
CA ILE A 33 14.80 -4.66 2.50
C ILE A 33 15.97 -5.62 2.33
N LYS A 34 16.18 -6.13 1.11
CA LYS A 34 17.29 -7.06 0.83
C LYS A 34 18.62 -6.31 0.79
N GLN A 35 19.72 -7.06 0.89
CA GLN A 35 21.05 -6.48 0.74
C GLN A 35 21.17 -5.83 -0.65
N LYS A 36 21.74 -4.62 -0.70
CA LYS A 36 21.87 -3.78 -1.91
C LYS A 36 20.56 -3.15 -2.43
N GLU A 37 19.43 -3.31 -1.74
CA GLU A 37 18.21 -2.56 -2.05
C GLU A 37 18.14 -1.24 -1.26
N THR A 38 17.70 -0.19 -1.93
CA THR A 38 17.11 0.95 -1.23
C THR A 38 15.73 0.56 -0.69
N ALA A 39 15.27 1.24 0.36
CA ALA A 39 13.92 1.01 0.87
C ALA A 39 12.84 1.24 -0.20
N ARG A 40 13.05 2.20 -1.12
CA ARG A 40 12.10 2.44 -2.21
C ARG A 40 12.04 1.25 -3.17
N GLN A 41 13.19 0.70 -3.56
CA GLN A 41 13.25 -0.47 -4.44
C GLN A 41 12.60 -1.69 -3.79
N ALA A 42 12.87 -1.92 -2.50
CA ALA A 42 12.22 -3.00 -1.75
C ALA A 42 10.70 -2.83 -1.73
N ALA A 43 10.20 -1.63 -1.42
CA ALA A 43 8.77 -1.31 -1.43
C ALA A 43 8.14 -1.60 -2.82
N GLU A 44 8.74 -1.09 -3.90
CA GLU A 44 8.23 -1.32 -5.26
C GLU A 44 8.22 -2.80 -5.66
N ARG A 45 9.28 -3.55 -5.31
CA ARG A 45 9.38 -4.99 -5.58
C ARG A 45 8.31 -5.78 -4.84
N GLU A 46 8.26 -5.67 -3.51
CA GLU A 46 7.30 -6.41 -2.67
C GLU A 46 5.87 -6.13 -3.13
N PHE A 47 5.54 -4.87 -3.42
CA PHE A 47 4.20 -4.51 -3.89
C PHE A 47 3.83 -5.22 -5.20
N ILE A 48 4.76 -5.34 -6.15
CA ILE A 48 4.52 -6.02 -7.43
C ILE A 48 4.40 -7.53 -7.21
N GLU A 49 5.26 -8.13 -6.38
CA GLU A 49 5.26 -9.56 -6.07
C GLU A 49 3.94 -9.98 -5.39
N GLU A 50 3.54 -9.23 -4.36
CA GLU A 50 2.37 -9.56 -3.55
C GLU A 50 1.03 -9.23 -4.23
N THR A 51 0.99 -8.18 -5.06
CA THR A 51 -0.28 -7.66 -5.62
C THR A 51 -0.40 -7.81 -7.14
N GLY A 52 0.71 -7.91 -7.86
CA GLY A 52 0.76 -7.87 -9.31
C GLY A 52 0.53 -6.48 -9.92
N TYR A 53 0.42 -5.41 -9.12
CA TYR A 53 0.26 -4.02 -9.57
C TYR A 53 1.53 -3.20 -9.34
N LYS A 54 1.66 -2.07 -10.04
CA LYS A 54 2.66 -1.05 -9.68
C LYS A 54 2.11 -0.07 -8.67
N PRO A 55 2.92 0.40 -7.71
CA PRO A 55 2.57 1.60 -6.97
C PRO A 55 2.71 2.82 -7.89
N LYS A 56 1.72 3.71 -7.86
CA LYS A 56 1.78 5.02 -8.51
C LYS A 56 1.98 6.10 -7.43
N ASN A 57 2.71 7.16 -7.76
CA ASN A 57 2.94 8.29 -6.85
C ASN A 57 3.53 7.87 -5.48
N LEU A 58 4.41 6.85 -5.50
CA LEU A 58 5.01 6.29 -4.30
C LEU A 58 5.81 7.35 -3.53
N LYS A 59 5.36 7.65 -2.30
CA LYS A 59 5.92 8.69 -1.43
C LYS A 59 6.24 8.12 -0.06
N LYS A 60 7.45 8.35 0.43
CA LYS A 60 7.81 8.06 1.83
C LYS A 60 7.04 9.01 2.73
N ILE A 61 6.28 8.48 3.69
CA ILE A 61 5.44 9.26 4.60
C ILE A 61 6.04 9.32 5.99
N LYS A 62 6.53 8.19 6.50
CA LYS A 62 7.09 8.11 7.84
C LYS A 62 8.16 7.05 7.92
N GLN A 63 9.11 7.25 8.83
CA GLN A 63 10.01 6.21 9.29
C GLN A 63 9.82 6.07 10.80
N LYS A 64 9.56 4.85 11.27
CA LYS A 64 9.40 4.53 12.70
C LYS A 64 10.24 3.28 12.98
N ASN A 65 11.14 3.36 13.95
CA ASN A 65 12.09 2.29 14.29
C ASN A 65 12.89 1.84 13.04
N HIS A 66 12.72 0.59 12.63
CA HIS A 66 13.33 0.00 11.43
C HIS A 66 12.39 -0.05 10.20
N GLY A 67 11.16 0.47 10.31
CA GLY A 67 10.17 0.44 9.23
C GLY A 67 10.06 1.77 8.50
N ILE A 68 9.90 1.70 7.17
CA ILE A 68 9.49 2.86 6.36
C ILE A 68 8.07 2.64 5.84
N ILE A 69 7.21 3.61 6.10
CA ILE A 69 5.83 3.64 5.61
C ILE A 69 5.81 4.51 4.35
N TYR A 70 5.33 3.92 3.28
CA TYR A 70 5.05 4.57 2.03
C TYR A 70 3.54 4.71 1.83
N TYR A 71 3.17 5.78 1.14
CA TYR A 71 1.86 5.93 0.52
C TYR A 71 2.01 5.70 -0.98
N SER A 72 1.00 5.09 -1.60
CA SER A 72 0.85 5.07 -3.04
C SER A 72 -0.61 5.11 -3.44
N GLU A 73 -0.83 5.38 -4.72
CA GLU A 73 -2.07 5.08 -5.40
C GLU A 73 -1.91 3.80 -6.22
N LEU A 74 -3.00 3.09 -6.48
CA LEU A 74 -2.93 1.89 -7.31
C LEU A 74 -2.61 2.27 -8.76
N GLY A 75 -1.48 1.81 -9.25
CA GLY A 75 -1.06 1.96 -10.65
C GLY A 75 -1.61 0.84 -11.55
N GLY A 76 -1.07 0.79 -12.77
CA GLY A 76 -1.42 -0.25 -13.73
C GLY A 76 -0.97 -1.65 -13.27
N ARG A 77 -1.72 -2.67 -13.71
CA ARG A 77 -1.38 -4.08 -13.47
C ARG A 77 -0.11 -4.43 -14.24
N LYS A 78 0.86 -5.07 -13.59
CA LYS A 78 2.11 -5.55 -14.21
C LYS A 78 2.07 -7.01 -14.56
N THR A 79 1.42 -7.81 -13.74
CA THR A 79 1.31 -9.25 -13.94
C THR A 79 -0.08 -9.74 -13.50
N LYS A 80 -0.52 -10.85 -14.10
CA LYS A 80 -1.75 -11.52 -13.66
C LYS A 80 -1.53 -12.26 -12.33
N LYS A 81 -0.28 -12.66 -12.04
CA LYS A 81 0.08 -13.39 -10.81
C LYS A 81 0.20 -12.44 -9.63
N SER A 82 -0.42 -12.79 -8.50
CA SER A 82 -0.20 -12.18 -7.20
C SER A 82 0.11 -13.31 -6.22
N GLU A 83 1.07 -13.12 -5.32
CA GLU A 83 1.40 -14.13 -4.29
C GLU A 83 0.22 -14.33 -3.32
N TYR A 84 -0.52 -13.27 -3.05
CA TYR A 84 -1.60 -13.27 -2.08
C TYR A 84 -2.95 -12.89 -2.69
N THR A 85 -4.01 -13.21 -1.94
CA THR A 85 -5.37 -12.70 -2.22
C THR A 85 -5.44 -11.22 -1.87
N LEU A 86 -6.09 -10.44 -2.73
CA LEU A 86 -6.21 -8.98 -2.57
C LEU A 86 -7.56 -8.58 -1.99
N GLY A 87 -7.56 -7.60 -1.10
CA GLY A 87 -8.77 -7.02 -0.52
C GLY A 87 -8.70 -5.50 -0.50
N TYR A 88 -9.83 -4.86 -0.81
CA TYR A 88 -9.98 -3.40 -0.78
C TYR A 88 -10.91 -3.03 0.37
N PHE A 89 -10.47 -2.11 1.22
CA PHE A 89 -11.12 -1.85 2.48
C PHE A 89 -11.30 -0.35 2.73
N LYS A 90 -12.47 0.02 3.28
CA LYS A 90 -12.72 1.35 3.87
C LYS A 90 -12.42 1.37 5.36
N LYS A 91 -12.46 0.21 6.02
CA LYS A 91 -12.22 -0.02 7.44
C LYS A 91 -11.41 -1.30 7.60
N LEU A 92 -10.57 -1.38 8.63
CA LEU A 92 -9.73 -2.56 8.86
C LEU A 92 -10.58 -3.84 9.01
N PRO A 93 -10.20 -4.96 8.36
CA PRO A 93 -10.85 -6.25 8.55
C PRO A 93 -10.57 -6.83 9.94
N LYS A 94 -11.33 -7.87 10.33
CA LYS A 94 -11.26 -8.46 11.69
C LYS A 94 -9.96 -9.22 11.97
N LYS A 95 -9.42 -9.96 10.99
CA LYS A 95 -8.22 -10.80 11.15
C LYS A 95 -7.01 -10.09 10.55
N LEU A 96 -6.09 -9.61 11.38
CA LEU A 96 -4.94 -8.79 10.99
C LEU A 96 -3.63 -9.44 11.44
N SER A 97 -2.54 -9.24 10.69
CA SER A 97 -1.23 -9.79 11.06
C SER A 97 -0.52 -9.04 12.20
N PHE A 98 -0.95 -7.81 12.45
CA PHE A 98 -0.48 -6.99 13.56
C PHE A 98 -1.66 -6.44 14.36
N SER A 99 -1.37 -5.79 15.48
CA SER A 99 -2.42 -5.23 16.33
C SER A 99 -3.22 -4.17 15.57
N THR A 100 -4.53 -4.11 15.85
CA THR A 100 -5.40 -3.09 15.27
C THR A 100 -4.91 -1.67 15.57
N LYS A 101 -4.27 -1.45 16.74
CA LYS A 101 -3.69 -0.17 17.12
C LYS A 101 -2.58 0.27 16.16
N GLU A 102 -1.65 -0.62 15.84
CA GLU A 102 -0.55 -0.31 14.92
C GLU A 102 -1.06 0.04 13.52
N TYR A 103 -2.04 -0.70 13.00
CA TYR A 103 -2.62 -0.38 11.69
C TYR A 103 -3.42 0.92 11.66
N LYS A 104 -4.11 1.25 12.75
CA LYS A 104 -4.75 2.56 12.90
C LYS A 104 -3.71 3.69 12.91
N GLU A 105 -2.59 3.51 13.61
CA GLU A 105 -1.48 4.48 13.59
C GLU A 105 -0.90 4.67 12.18
N ILE A 106 -0.72 3.58 11.42
CA ILE A 106 -0.26 3.63 10.03
C ILE A 106 -1.26 4.39 9.15
N LEU A 107 -2.54 4.04 9.20
CA LEU A 107 -3.59 4.70 8.41
C LEU A 107 -3.65 6.20 8.73
N LYS A 108 -3.52 6.58 10.01
CA LYS A 108 -3.47 7.98 10.45
C LYS A 108 -2.36 8.78 9.79
N THR A 109 -1.21 8.16 9.49
CA THR A 109 -0.13 8.84 8.77
C THR A 109 -0.50 9.25 7.34
N THR A 110 -1.53 8.64 6.77
CA THR A 110 -1.98 8.86 5.39
C THR A 110 -3.33 9.56 5.28
N GLU A 111 -3.94 9.95 6.40
CA GLU A 111 -5.30 10.52 6.42
C GLU A 111 -5.44 11.78 5.58
N ASN A 112 -4.43 12.66 5.62
CA ASN A 112 -4.40 13.96 4.93
C ASN A 112 -3.85 13.89 3.50
N LEU A 113 -3.51 12.70 3.01
CA LEU A 113 -3.00 12.53 1.65
C LEU A 113 -4.15 12.46 0.65
N PRO A 114 -3.97 12.95 -0.58
CA PRO A 114 -4.99 12.84 -1.62
C PRO A 114 -5.37 11.38 -1.79
N LYS A 115 -6.66 11.08 -1.71
CA LYS A 115 -7.20 9.74 -1.99
C LYS A 115 -7.95 9.89 -3.30
N GLN A 116 -7.46 9.28 -4.40
CA GLN A 116 -8.05 9.46 -5.73
C GLN A 116 -9.59 9.46 -5.67
N THR A 117 -10.18 10.60 -5.99
CA THR A 117 -11.58 10.73 -6.37
C THR A 117 -11.60 10.74 -7.89
N LYS A 118 -12.48 9.92 -8.50
CA LYS A 118 -12.74 10.03 -9.95
C LYS A 118 -12.95 11.52 -10.27
N LYS A 119 -12.14 12.10 -11.17
CA LYS A 119 -12.53 13.34 -11.84
C LYS A 119 -13.86 13.03 -12.51
N GLN A 120 -14.91 13.78 -12.15
CA GLN A 120 -16.10 13.85 -13.00
C GLN A 120 -15.60 14.25 -14.38
N THR A 121 -15.82 13.39 -15.36
CA THR A 121 -15.75 13.76 -16.77
C THR A 121 -16.80 14.85 -16.98
N GLN A 122 -16.38 16.12 -16.98
CA GLN A 122 -17.14 17.17 -17.63
C GLN A 122 -17.05 16.90 -19.13
N THR A 123 -18.14 16.45 -19.70
CA THR A 123 -18.38 16.47 -21.15
C THR A 123 -18.27 17.93 -21.60
N PRO A 124 -17.45 18.28 -22.61
CA PRO A 124 -17.54 19.60 -23.20
C PRO A 124 -18.92 19.72 -23.87
N LYS A 125 -19.74 20.66 -23.39
CA LYS A 125 -20.86 21.18 -24.18
C LYS A 125 -20.21 21.97 -25.32
N ASN A 126 -20.27 21.41 -26.53
CA ASN A 126 -19.99 22.18 -27.74
C ASN A 126 -21.09 23.23 -27.88
N ASN A 127 -20.65 24.48 -28.02
CA ASN A 127 -21.43 25.58 -28.60
C ASN A 127 -21.40 25.45 -30.12
#